data_AF-A0A1Q8AMA5-F1
#
_entry.id   AF-A0A1Q8AMA5-F1
#
_cell.length_a   1.000
_cell.length_b   1.000
_cell.length_c   1.000
_cell.angle_alpha   90.00
_cell.angle_beta   90.00
_cell.angle_gamma   90.00
#
_symmetry.space_group_name_H-M   'P 1'
#
loop_
_entity.id
_entity.type
_entity.pdbx_description
1 polymer ?
#
loop_
_entity_poly.entity_id
_entity_poly.type
_entity_poly.pdbx_seq_one_letter_code
_entity_poly.pdbx_strand_id
1 'polypeptide(L)' 'MPLRRRSDSQPPRRDPLTEAIARRAYELFLERGGEDGHEVDDWLQAERELLEAARTRSHTTRSED' A
#
# COMPACT_ATOMS: atom_id res chain seq x y z
N MET A 1 -33.54 4.36 29.18
CA MET A 1 -32.96 3.51 28.11
C MET A 1 -32.11 4.38 27.19
N PRO A 2 -30.78 4.31 27.19
CA PRO A 2 -30.00 5.04 26.20
C PRO A 2 -29.82 4.19 24.95
N LEU A 3 -30.22 4.75 23.81
CA LEU A 3 -29.92 4.21 22.48
C LEU A 3 -28.40 4.21 22.31
N ARG A 4 -27.80 3.01 22.16
CA ARG A 4 -26.41 2.87 21.73
C ARG A 4 -26.30 3.51 20.35
N ARG A 5 -25.69 4.70 20.31
CA ARG A 5 -25.33 5.39 19.08
C ARG A 5 -24.40 4.47 18.31
N ARG A 6 -24.83 4.06 17.12
CA ARG A 6 -24.05 3.31 16.16
C ARG A 6 -22.73 4.05 15.93
N SER A 7 -21.62 3.40 16.23
CA SER A 7 -20.28 3.81 15.75
C SER A 7 -19.84 2.95 14.56
N ASP A 8 -20.79 2.37 13.80
CA ASP A 8 -20.53 1.52 12.64
C ASP A 8 -20.24 2.31 11.35
N SER A 9 -19.52 3.43 11.43
CA SER A 9 -19.23 4.23 10.22
C SER A 9 -17.90 4.95 10.27
N GLN A 10 -16.88 4.36 10.89
CA GLN A 10 -15.52 4.68 10.46
C GLN A 10 -15.25 3.77 9.25
N PRO A 11 -15.19 4.28 8.00
CA PRO A 11 -14.67 3.47 6.91
C PRO A 11 -13.31 2.92 7.36
N PRO A 12 -12.96 1.67 7.04
CA PRO A 12 -11.70 1.09 7.48
C PRO A 12 -10.62 2.08 7.07
N ARG A 13 -9.90 2.64 8.06
CA ARG A 13 -8.74 3.48 7.78
C ARG A 13 -7.82 2.57 6.97
N ARG A 14 -7.76 2.80 5.66
CA ARG A 14 -6.87 2.03 4.79
C ARG A 14 -5.49 2.23 5.37
N ASP A 15 -4.84 1.13 5.69
CA ASP A 15 -3.50 1.19 6.25
C ASP A 15 -2.63 2.00 5.27
N PRO A 16 -1.86 3.01 5.73
CA PRO A 16 -0.97 3.76 4.86
C PRO A 16 -0.07 2.88 4.00
N LEU A 17 0.27 1.67 4.49
CA LEU A 17 0.97 0.65 3.72
C LEU A 17 0.12 0.12 2.56
N THR A 18 -1.15 -0.23 2.80
CA THR A 18 -2.07 -0.66 1.75
C THR A 18 -2.28 0.41 0.68
N GLU A 19 -2.35 1.69 1.06
CA GLU A 19 -2.44 2.80 0.09
C GLU A 19 -1.15 2.97 -0.73
N ALA A 20 0.02 2.72 -0.13
CA ALA A 20 1.27 2.69 -0.88
C ALA A 20 1.31 1.53 -1.87
N ILE A 21 0.90 0.32 -1.45
CA ILE A 21 0.86 -0.87 -2.31
C ILE A 21 -0.11 -0.63 -3.48
N ALA A 22 -1.30 -0.12 -3.20
CA ALA A 22 -2.30 0.15 -4.23
C ALA A 22 -1.80 1.15 -5.29
N ARG A 23 -1.13 2.23 -4.86
CA ARG A 23 -0.53 3.20 -5.79
C ARG A 23 0.54 2.55 -6.67
N ARG A 24 1.43 1.77 -6.07
CA ARG A 24 2.51 1.10 -6.81
C ARG A 24 2.00 0.03 -7.77
N ALA A 25 0.97 -0.73 -7.38
CA ALA A 25 0.32 -1.70 -8.25
C ALA A 25 -0.34 -1.03 -9.47
N TYR A 26 -0.96 0.14 -9.27
CA TYR A 26 -1.54 0.94 -10.34
C TYR A 26 -0.49 1.51 -11.30
N GLU A 27 0.65 1.98 -10.79
CA GLU A 27 1.78 2.39 -11.62
C GLU A 27 2.26 1.26 -12.52
N LEU A 28 2.48 0.07 -11.94
CA LEU A 28 2.85 -1.12 -12.70
C LEU A 28 1.77 -1.39 -13.78
N PHE A 29 0.48 -1.21 -13.48
CA PHE A 29 -0.61 -1.48 -14.44
C PHE A 29 -0.54 -0.54 -15.64
N LEU A 30 -0.22 0.72 -15.39
CA LEU A 30 0.02 1.69 -16.46
C LEU A 30 1.29 1.36 -17.26
N GLU A 31 2.35 0.88 -16.63
CA GLU A 31 3.62 0.52 -17.30
C GLU A 31 3.45 -0.62 -18.32
N ARG A 32 2.56 -1.59 -18.07
CA ARG A 32 2.19 -2.65 -19.03
C ARG A 32 1.13 -2.24 -20.05
N GLY A 33 0.64 -1.00 -20.00
CA GLY A 33 -0.35 -0.49 -20.94
C GLY A 33 -1.80 -0.78 -20.56
N GLY A 34 -2.06 -1.08 -19.29
CA GLY A 34 -3.40 -1.27 -18.75
C GLY A 34 -4.04 -2.61 -19.10
N GLU A 35 -3.24 -3.68 -19.16
CA GLU A 35 -3.72 -5.03 -19.39
C GLU A 35 -4.35 -5.62 -18.12
N ASP A 36 -5.63 -6.00 -18.22
CA ASP A 36 -6.40 -6.64 -17.15
C ASP A 36 -5.91 -8.10 -16.93
N GLY A 37 -6.08 -8.61 -15.72
CA GLY A 37 -5.73 -9.99 -15.34
C GLY A 37 -4.39 -10.16 -14.62
N HIS A 38 -3.64 -9.07 -14.43
CA HIS A 38 -2.39 -9.06 -13.68
C HIS A 38 -2.50 -8.40 -12.30
N GLU A 39 -3.69 -7.91 -11.91
CA GLU A 39 -3.87 -7.03 -10.74
C GLU A 39 -3.33 -7.65 -9.44
N VAL A 40 -3.43 -8.97 -9.30
CA VAL A 40 -2.90 -9.71 -8.15
C VAL A 40 -1.38 -9.76 -8.16
N ASP A 41 -0.77 -10.06 -9.31
CA ASP A 41 0.68 -10.10 -9.47
C ASP A 41 1.28 -8.72 -9.19
N ASP A 42 0.58 -7.67 -9.63
CA ASP A 42 0.96 -6.27 -9.50
C ASP A 42 0.94 -5.81 -8.06
N TRP A 43 -0.10 -6.25 -7.36
CA TRP A 43 -0.26 -6.00 -5.95
C TRP A 43 0.81 -6.72 -5.13
N LEU A 44 1.11 -7.98 -5.45
CA LEU A 44 2.18 -8.75 -4.80
C LEU A 44 3.56 -8.15 -5.10
N GLN A 45 3.80 -7.70 -6.33
CA GLN A 45 5.04 -7.04 -6.71
C GLN A 45 5.19 -5.71 -5.96
N ALA A 46 4.14 -4.89 -5.93
CA ALA A 46 4.12 -3.65 -5.17
C ALA A 46 4.37 -3.85 -3.67
N GLU A 47 3.77 -4.89 -3.07
CA GLU A 47 4.03 -5.25 -1.67
C GLU A 47 5.50 -5.59 -1.44
N ARG A 48 6.07 -6.47 -2.29
CA ARG A 48 7.49 -6.83 -2.20
C ARG A 48 8.41 -5.63 -2.34
N GLU A 49 8.19 -4.77 -3.33
CA GLU A 49 8.99 -3.57 -3.55
C GLU A 49 8.92 -2.61 -2.36
N LEU A 50 7.74 -2.43 -1.76
CA LEU A 50 7.59 -1.55 -0.59
C LEU A 50 8.19 -2.14 0.69
N LEU A 51 8.13 -3.46 0.87
CA LEU A 51 8.82 -4.15 1.96
C LEU A 51 10.34 -4.07 1.79
N GLU A 52 10.85 -4.23 0.57
CA GLU A 52 12.26 -4.03 0.25
C GLU A 52 12.68 -2.57 0.43
N ALA A 53 11.84 -1.61 0.03
CA ALA A 53 12.06 -0.19 0.27
C ALA A 53 12.07 0.15 1.76
N ALA A 54 11.20 -0.46 2.57
CA ALA A 54 11.19 -0.26 4.02
C ALA A 54 12.44 -0.86 4.68
N ARG A 55 12.87 -2.04 4.23
CA ARG A 55 14.15 -2.62 4.62
C ARG A 55 15.28 -1.68 4.24
N THR A 56 15.31 -1.17 3.00
CA THR A 56 16.38 -0.28 2.52
C THR A 56 16.45 1.07 3.19
N ARG A 57 15.31 1.66 3.50
CA ARG A 57 15.22 2.91 4.28
C ARG A 57 15.69 2.75 5.72
N SER A 58 15.71 1.53 6.25
CA SER A 58 16.24 1.24 7.59
C SER A 58 17.78 1.26 7.63
N HIS A 59 18.45 1.29 6.46
CA HIS A 59 19.91 1.34 6.36
C HIS A 59 20.48 2.76 6.26
N THR A 60 19.63 3.77 6.03
CA THR A 60 20.05 5.18 5.89
C THR A 60 19.49 6.01 7.04
N THR A 61 19.91 5.64 8.24
CA THR A 61 20.13 6.58 9.36
C THR A 61 21.58 6.52 9.84
N ARG A 62 22.53 6.23 8.94
CA ARG A 62 23.97 6.25 9.28
C ARG A 62 24.83 6.63 8.07
N SER A 63 25.70 7.64 8.28
CA SER A 63 26.60 8.35 7.36
C SER A 63 25.93 9.52 6.61
N GLU A 64 25.77 10.71 7.19
CA GLU A 64 26.75 11.77 7.57
C GLU A 64 27.36 12.53 6.37
N ASP A 65 27.05 13.82 6.27
CA ASP A 65 28.02 14.94 6.20
C ASP A 65 27.46 16.12 7.02
#